data_AF-A0A7J3CAJ3-F1
#
_entry.id   AF-A0A7J3CAJ3-F1
#
_cell.length_a   1.000
_cell.length_b   1.000
_cell.length_c   1.000
_cell.angle_alpha   90.00
_cell.angle_beta   90.00
_cell.angle_gamma   90.00
#
_symmetry.space_group_name_H-M   'P 1'
#
loop_
_entity.id
_entity.type
_entity.pdbx_description
1 polymer ?
#
loop_
_entity_poly.entity_id
_entity_poly.type
_entity_poly.pdbx_seq_one_letter_code
_entity_poly.pdbx_strand_id
1 'polypeptide(L)'
;MSMGGIIGSGWLYAVDKGAYLAGPGAILSWIIGGIIVLFIALNYAEISGAIPRSGAIVRYPHLSHGGYTGFILGWTYLLSAVTVPTIEAEAVIGYAAVYIPSLSTST
;
A
#
# COMPACT_ATOMS: atom_id res chain seq x y z
N MET A 1 -1.20 -1.36 11.65
CA MET A 1 -0.17 -1.94 10.77
C MET A 1 1.10 -2.05 11.60
N SER A 2 1.69 -3.24 11.72
CA SER A 2 3.04 -3.41 12.29
C SER A 2 4.08 -3.14 11.20
N MET A 3 5.34 -2.88 11.58
CA MET A 3 6.47 -2.74 10.64
C MET A 3 6.54 -3.91 9.64
N GLY A 4 6.20 -5.13 10.07
CA GLY A 4 6.15 -6.32 9.21
C GLY A 4 5.03 -6.33 8.16
N GLY A 5 4.02 -5.46 8.28
CA GLY A 5 2.98 -5.29 7.25
C GLY A 5 3.32 -4.26 6.17
N ILE A 6 4.42 -3.52 6.33
CA ILE A 6 4.88 -2.51 5.37
C ILE A 6 5.83 -3.15 4.34
N ILE A 7 6.62 -4.15 4.76
CA ILE A 7 7.53 -4.88 3.89
C ILE A 7 6.76 -6.03 3.22
N GLY A 8 6.41 -5.86 1.94
CA GLY A 8 5.72 -6.85 1.10
C GLY A 8 6.31 -6.91 -0.31
N SER A 9 5.70 -7.67 -1.22
CA SER A 9 6.20 -7.81 -2.60
C SER A 9 6.25 -6.49 -3.36
N GLY A 10 5.42 -5.52 -2.97
CA GLY A 10 5.35 -4.19 -3.59
C GLY A 10 6.69 -3.44 -3.64
N TRP A 11 7.62 -3.64 -2.69
CA TRP A 11 8.94 -2.98 -2.76
C TRP A 11 9.79 -3.47 -3.94
N LEU A 12 9.82 -4.77 -4.22
CA LEU A 12 10.62 -5.30 -5.34
C LEU A 12 9.82 -5.28 -6.64
N TYR A 13 8.55 -5.67 -6.59
CA TYR A 13 7.70 -5.83 -7.77
C TYR A 13 7.31 -4.48 -8.36
N ALA A 14 7.00 -3.47 -7.52
CA ALA A 14 6.72 -2.12 -8.03
C ALA A 14 7.99 -1.41 -8.51
N VAL A 15 9.16 -1.69 -7.94
CA VAL A 15 10.43 -1.15 -8.46
C VAL A 15 10.74 -1.73 -9.83
N ASP A 16 10.57 -3.03 -10.04
CA ASP A 16 10.79 -3.66 -11.35
C ASP A 16 9.92 -3.03 -12.44
N LYS A 17 8.60 -2.99 -12.24
CA LYS A 17 7.66 -2.39 -13.20
C LYS A 17 7.84 -0.89 -13.35
N GLY A 18 8.08 -0.17 -12.25
CA GLY A 18 8.25 1.29 -12.24
C GLY A 18 9.53 1.72 -12.93
N ALA A 19 10.64 1.04 -12.68
CA ALA A 19 11.92 1.30 -13.34
C ALA A 19 11.88 0.91 -14.82
N TYR A 20 11.17 -0.17 -15.19
CA TYR A 20 10.97 -0.55 -16.59
C TYR A 20 10.24 0.56 -17.38
N LEU A 21 9.21 1.17 -16.80
CA LEU A 21 8.42 2.21 -17.48
C LEU A 21 9.07 3.60 -17.44
N ALA A 22 9.59 4.02 -16.28
CA ALA A 22 10.08 5.39 -16.07
C ALA A 22 11.61 5.52 -16.11
N GLY A 23 12.35 4.40 -16.18
CA GLY A 23 13.81 4.40 -16.12
C GLY A 23 14.37 5.02 -14.83
N PRO A 24 15.51 5.73 -14.89
CA PRO A 24 16.08 6.43 -13.74
C PRO A 24 15.14 7.45 -13.08
N GLY A 25 14.14 7.95 -13.83
CA GLY A 25 13.14 8.90 -13.33
C GLY A 25 12.24 8.33 -12.23
N ALA A 26 12.17 7.00 -12.09
CA ALA A 26 11.42 6.34 -11.02
C ALA A 26 11.86 6.79 -9.62
N ILE A 27 13.14 7.16 -9.43
CA ILE A 27 13.67 7.65 -8.15
C ILE A 27 12.91 8.91 -7.67
N LEU A 28 12.54 9.80 -8.58
CA LEU A 28 11.78 11.01 -8.23
C LEU A 28 10.40 10.66 -7.69
N SER A 29 9.72 9.65 -8.28
CA SER A 29 8.43 9.19 -7.76
C SER A 29 8.53 8.60 -6.35
N TRP A 30 9.62 7.89 -6.05
CA TRP A 30 9.86 7.35 -4.70
C TRP A 30 10.08 8.45 -3.67
N ILE A 31 10.85 9.49 -4.01
CA ILE A 31 11.08 10.64 -3.12
C ILE A 31 9.77 11.37 -2.83
N ILE A 32 9.01 11.69 -3.88
CA ILE A 32 7.73 12.41 -3.74
C ILE A 32 6.73 11.56 -2.95
N GLY A 33 6.60 10.27 -3.28
CA GLY A 33 5.74 9.34 -2.57
C GLY A 33 6.11 9.21 -1.09
N GLY A 34 7.41 9.11 -0.79
CA GLY A 34 7.91 9.06 0.59
C GLY A 34 7.56 10.30 1.40
N ILE A 35 7.71 11.50 0.82
CA ILE A 35 7.34 12.77 1.47
C ILE A 35 5.83 12.81 1.76
N ILE A 36 4.98 12.42 0.81
CA ILE A 36 3.53 12.41 1.00
C ILE A 36 3.13 11.42 2.11
N VAL A 37 3.68 10.21 2.09
CA VAL A 37 3.42 9.18 3.12
C VAL A 37 3.90 9.64 4.50
N LEU A 38 5.01 10.37 4.58
CA LEU A 38 5.50 10.94 5.83
C LEU A 38 4.49 11.90 6.45
N PHE A 39 3.91 12.81 5.67
CA PHE A 39 2.88 13.73 6.17
C PHE A 39 1.64 12.98 6.67
N ILE A 40 1.20 11.93 5.96
CA ILE A 40 0.09 11.07 6.39
C ILE A 40 0.43 10.38 7.72
N ALA A 41 1.64 9.82 7.83
CA ALA A 41 2.10 9.12 9.03
C ALA A 41 2.17 10.05 10.24
N LEU A 42 2.68 11.28 10.08
CA LEU A 42 2.74 12.28 11.15
C LEU A 42 1.34 12.68 11.62
N ASN A 43 0.41 12.92 10.70
CA ASN A 43 -0.97 13.24 11.06
C ASN A 43 -1.63 12.09 11.85
N TYR A 44 -1.44 10.85 11.40
CA TYR A 44 -1.95 9.68 12.12
C TYR A 44 -1.29 9.49 13.49
N ALA A 45 0.01 9.78 13.61
CA ALA A 45 0.73 9.71 14.88
C ALA A 45 0.16 10.70 15.89
N GLU A 46 -0.04 11.96 15.48
CA GLU A 46 -0.62 13.01 16.33
C GLU A 46 -2.04 12.66 16.79
N ILE A 47 -2.91 12.24 15.86
CA ILE A 47 -4.30 11.88 16.20
C ILE A 47 -4.33 10.63 17.08
N SER A 48 -3.45 9.65 16.83
CA SER A 48 -3.39 8.44 17.66
C SER A 48 -2.94 8.70 19.10
N GLY A 49 -2.08 9.71 19.31
CA GLY A 49 -1.69 10.17 20.63
C GLY A 49 -2.80 10.95 21.33
N ALA A 50 -3.52 11.79 20.59
CA ALA A 50 -4.61 12.61 21.15
C ALA A 50 -5.88 11.81 21.45
N ILE A 51 -6.23 10.82 20.62
CA ILE A 51 -7.45 10.03 20.72
C ILE A 51 -7.07 8.54 20.70
N PRO A 52 -6.71 7.95 21.86
CA PRO A 52 -6.26 6.56 21.95
C PRO A 52 -7.43 5.58 21.87
N ARG A 53 -8.14 5.56 20.73
CA ARG A 53 -9.26 4.66 20.44
C ARG A 53 -8.95 3.80 19.22
N SER A 54 -9.39 2.55 19.24
CA SER A 54 -9.21 1.62 18.12
C SER A 54 -10.02 2.04 16.88
N GLY A 55 -9.53 1.64 15.70
CA GLY A 55 -10.21 1.86 14.41
C GLY A 55 -9.70 3.02 13.57
N ALA A 56 -8.49 3.52 13.84
CA ALA A 56 -7.84 4.70 13.24
C ALA A 56 -8.31 5.08 11.81
N ILE A 57 -8.16 4.17 10.83
CA ILE A 57 -8.44 4.43 9.40
C ILE A 57 -9.88 4.89 9.11
N VAL A 58 -10.86 4.32 9.82
CA VAL A 58 -12.28 4.65 9.61
C VAL A 58 -12.75 5.64 10.67
N ARG A 59 -12.25 5.50 11.90
CA ARG A 59 -12.74 6.23 13.05
C ARG A 59 -12.22 7.65 13.13
N TYR A 60 -10.96 7.91 12.82
CA TYR A 60 -10.42 9.29 12.86
C TYR A 60 -11.08 10.20 11.81
N PRO A 61 -11.30 9.75 10.56
CA PRO A 61 -12.06 10.53 9.60
C PRO A 61 -13.54 10.66 9.96
N HIS A 62 -14.13 9.63 10.57
CA HIS A 62 -15.50 9.71 11.08
C HIS A 62 -15.67 10.77 12.17
N LEU A 63 -14.70 10.86 13.09
CA LEU A 63 -14.73 11.84 14.18
C LEU A 63 -14.49 13.27 13.70
N SER A 64 -13.67 13.46 12.66
CA SER A 64 -13.31 14.80 12.15
C SER A 64 -14.27 15.32 11.08
N HIS A 65 -14.77 14.45 10.19
CA HIS A 65 -15.54 14.83 9.00
C HIS A 65 -16.92 14.13 8.91
N GLY A 66 -17.29 13.34 9.92
CA GLY A 66 -18.62 12.74 10.06
C GLY A 66 -18.81 11.35 9.41
N GLY A 67 -20.05 10.86 9.50
CA GLY A 67 -20.48 9.53 9.04
C GLY A 67 -20.04 9.15 7.63
N TYR A 68 -20.29 10.05 6.68
CA TYR A 68 -20.11 9.80 5.25
C TYR A 68 -18.63 9.60 4.88
N THR A 69 -17.74 10.45 5.41
CA THR A 69 -16.29 10.33 5.15
C THR A 69 -15.72 9.04 5.75
N GLY A 70 -16.17 8.66 6.95
CA GLY A 70 -15.83 7.36 7.55
C GLY A 70 -16.29 6.18 6.68
N PHE A 71 -17.50 6.24 6.12
CA PHE A 71 -18.01 5.21 5.22
C PHE A 71 -17.18 5.08 3.94
N ILE A 72 -16.86 6.19 3.26
CA ILE A 72 -16.03 6.17 2.05
C ILE A 72 -14.67 5.56 2.36
N LEU A 73 -14.01 5.99 3.43
CA LEU A 73 -12.69 5.48 3.78
C LEU A 73 -12.70 4.02 4.24
N GLY A 74 -13.81 3.57 4.84
CA GLY A 74 -14.03 2.14 5.10
C GLY A 74 -14.06 1.32 3.82
N TRP A 75 -14.77 1.80 2.79
CA TRP A 75 -14.83 1.13 1.49
C TRP A 75 -13.50 1.16 0.73
N THR A 76 -12.80 2.29 0.70
CA THR A 76 -11.49 2.35 0.04
C THR A 76 -10.48 1.47 0.75
N TYR A 77 -10.52 1.39 2.08
CA TYR A 77 -9.69 0.48 2.85
C TYR A 77 -10.01 -0.98 2.52
N LEU A 78 -11.29 -1.36 2.45
CA LEU A 78 -11.71 -2.71 2.08
C LEU A 78 -11.22 -3.08 0.68
N LEU A 79 -11.43 -2.21 -0.31
CA LEU A 79 -10.94 -2.43 -1.68
C LEU A 79 -9.42 -2.61 -1.70
N SER A 80 -8.69 -1.76 -0.98
CA SER A 80 -7.23 -1.89 -0.84
C SER A 80 -6.83 -3.21 -0.18
N ALA A 81 -7.56 -3.68 0.83
CA ALA A 81 -7.23 -4.92 1.53
C ALA A 81 -7.47 -6.15 0.64
N VAL A 82 -8.49 -6.12 -0.22
CA VAL A 82 -8.84 -7.23 -1.13
C VAL A 82 -7.88 -7.32 -2.31
N THR A 83 -7.30 -6.21 -2.78
CA THR A 83 -6.35 -6.23 -3.90
C THR A 83 -4.96 -6.72 -3.52
N VAL A 84 -4.56 -6.57 -2.25
CA VAL A 84 -3.21 -6.97 -1.78
C VAL A 84 -2.92 -8.45 -2.03
N PRO A 85 -3.76 -9.43 -1.64
CA PRO A 85 -3.51 -10.85 -1.90
C PRO A 85 -3.28 -11.18 -3.38
N THR A 86 -4.01 -10.51 -4.28
CA THR A 86 -3.86 -10.72 -5.73
C THR A 86 -2.49 -10.26 -6.23
N ILE A 87 -2.03 -9.10 -5.77
CA ILE A 87 -0.70 -8.56 -6.14
C ILE A 87 0.41 -9.45 -5.58
N GLU A 88 0.27 -9.92 -4.35
CA GLU A 88 1.23 -10.85 -3.75
C GLU A 88 1.29 -12.17 -4.53
N ALA A 89 0.15 -12.71 -4.99
CA ALA A 89 0.11 -13.91 -5.81
C ALA A 89 0.79 -13.73 -7.17
N GLU A 90 0.56 -12.61 -7.86
CA GLU A 90 1.24 -12.30 -9.12
C GLU A 90 2.76 -12.18 -8.92
N ALA A 91 3.19 -11.49 -7.87
CA ALA A 91 4.61 -11.35 -7.56
C ALA A 91 5.28 -12.71 -7.32
N VAL A 92 4.62 -13.61 -6.55
CA VAL A 92 5.12 -14.97 -6.31
C VAL A 92 5.30 -15.74 -7.62
N ILE A 93 4.30 -15.73 -8.51
CA ILE A 93 4.40 -16.40 -9.81
C ILE A 93 5.50 -15.78 -10.67
N GLY A 94 5.58 -14.44 -10.71
CA GLY A 94 6.58 -13.72 -11.48
C GLY A 94 8.01 -14.04 -11.04
N TYR A 95 8.28 -14.11 -9.74
CA TYR A 95 9.59 -14.50 -9.22
C TYR A 95 9.87 -16.00 -9.36
N ALA A 96 8.88 -16.86 -9.13
CA ALA A 96 9.04 -18.31 -9.26
C ALA A 96 9.30 -18.74 -10.71
N ALA A 97 8.76 -18.01 -11.69
CA ALA A 97 8.95 -18.29 -13.12
C ALA A 97 10.42 -18.21 -13.57
N VAL A 98 11.27 -17.46 -12.84
CA VAL A 98 12.73 -17.44 -13.08
C VAL A 98 13.35 -18.82 -12.89
N TYR A 99 12.82 -19.61 -11.94
CA TYR A 99 13.30 -20.95 -11.63
C TYR A 99 12.51 -22.05 -12.32
N ILE A 100 11.21 -21.84 -12.55
CA ILE A 100 10.29 -22.79 -13.17
C ILE A 100 9.54 -22.08 -14.30
N PRO A 101 10.10 -22.02 -15.53
CA PRO A 101 9.52 -21.24 -16.64
C PRO A 101 8.11 -21.68 -17.08
N SER A 102 7.68 -22.89 -16.73
CA SER A 102 6.33 -23.37 -17.02
C SER A 102 5.24 -22.62 -16.26
N LEU A 103 5.59 -21.82 -15.22
CA LEU A 103 4.63 -21.05 -14.42
C LEU A 103 4.19 -19.73 -15.08
N SER A 104 5.01 -19.14 -15.98
CA SER A 104 4.65 -17.90 -16.70
C SER A 104 4.07 -18.15 -18.09
N THR A 105 4.07 -19.40 -18.55
CA THR A 105 3.64 -19.75 -19.90
C THR A 105 2.13 -20.00 -19.90
N SER A 106 1.35 -18.93 -20.02
CA SER A 106 -0.06 -19.05 -20.39
C SER A 106 -0.13 -19.41 -21.87
N THR A 107 -0.51 -20.65 -22.18
CA THR A 107 -1.07 -21.00 -23.50
C THR A 107 -2.23 -20.09 -23.85
#